data_AF-A0A9W6XW89-F1
#
_entry.id   AF-A0A9W6XW89-F1
#
_cell.length_a   1.000
_cell.length_b   1.000
_cell.length_c   1.000
_cell.angle_alpha   90.00
_cell.angle_beta   90.00
_cell.angle_gamma   90.00
#
_symmetry.space_group_name_H-M   'P 1'
#
loop_
_entity.id
_entity.type
_entity.pdbx_description
1 polymer ?
#
loop_
_entity_poly.entity_id
_entity_poly.type
_entity_poly.pdbx_seq_one_letter_code
_entity_poly.pdbx_strand_id
1 'polypeptide(L)'
;MASKTRKNTQEPTTEDGGGQITLKVQLAALRAELATLRTSRQVKPTRPAETTPRVPRDLPKFKGMCGEDVRQMPFQVGTLCRIHGHNGDDDNTTLPSIAGTAMEDPTSGWFVFWASRTHTEEQTWTRLPQEALAHFEASNYQAVLRQKLR
;
A
#
# COMPACT_ATOMS: atom_id res chain seq x y z
N MET A 1 63.64 -13.52 55.41
CA MET A 1 63.57 -13.48 53.93
C MET A 1 62.44 -14.37 53.45
N ALA A 2 61.73 -13.92 52.40
CA ALA A 2 60.80 -14.63 51.51
C ALA A 2 59.37 -14.99 52.00
N SER A 3 58.46 -14.03 51.76
CA SER A 3 57.16 -14.09 51.07
C SER A 3 56.22 -15.30 51.21
N LYS A 4 54.98 -15.05 51.66
CA LYS A 4 53.82 -15.88 51.30
C LYS A 4 52.64 -15.02 50.85
N THR A 5 52.20 -15.33 49.64
CA THR A 5 51.32 -14.60 48.74
C THR A 5 49.88 -14.48 49.26
N ARG A 6 49.36 -13.24 49.20
CA ARG A 6 47.95 -12.86 49.34
C ARG A 6 47.21 -13.30 48.07
N LYS A 7 46.22 -14.20 48.17
CA LYS A 7 45.24 -14.39 47.09
C LYS A 7 43.85 -14.14 47.65
N ASN A 8 43.39 -12.93 47.40
CA ASN A 8 42.03 -12.46 47.61
C ASN A 8 41.13 -13.20 46.62
N THR A 9 40.34 -14.16 47.11
CA THR A 9 39.26 -14.77 46.33
C THR A 9 38.05 -13.87 46.50
N GLN A 10 37.83 -13.04 45.48
CA GLN A 10 36.62 -12.26 45.33
C GLN A 10 35.46 -13.23 45.05
N GLU A 11 34.48 -13.26 45.94
CA GLU A 11 33.16 -13.80 45.59
C GLU A 11 32.51 -12.89 44.55
N PRO A 12 31.84 -13.45 43.54
CA PRO A 12 30.66 -12.84 42.97
C PRO A 12 29.43 -13.62 43.45
N THR A 13 28.71 -12.91 44.32
CA THR A 13 27.27 -12.91 44.55
C THR A 13 26.41 -13.49 43.41
N THR A 14 25.57 -14.45 43.80
CA THR A 14 24.13 -14.61 43.45
C THR A 14 23.63 -14.42 42.00
N GLU A 15 22.94 -15.47 41.53
CA GLU A 15 21.67 -15.40 40.77
C GLU A 15 21.70 -14.90 39.32
N ASP A 16 22.31 -15.65 38.39
CA ASP A 16 22.17 -15.39 36.93
C ASP A 16 21.46 -16.52 36.14
N GLY A 17 21.04 -17.59 36.82
CA GLY A 17 20.28 -18.68 36.20
C GLY A 17 18.80 -18.34 36.00
N GLY A 18 18.17 -17.73 36.99
CA GLY A 18 16.73 -17.43 37.00
C GLY A 18 16.33 -16.43 35.93
N GLY A 19 17.01 -15.28 35.85
CA GLY A 19 16.74 -14.25 34.84
C GLY A 19 16.95 -14.74 33.42
N GLN A 20 18.00 -15.54 33.18
CA GLN A 20 18.26 -16.12 31.86
C GLN A 20 17.19 -17.14 31.45
N ILE A 21 16.66 -17.93 32.39
CA ILE A 21 15.56 -18.86 32.15
C ILE A 21 14.28 -18.07 31.86
N THR A 22 13.97 -17.03 32.63
CA THR A 22 12.80 -16.17 32.41
C THR A 22 12.83 -15.50 31.03
N LEU A 23 13.98 -14.97 30.62
CA LEU A 23 14.14 -14.36 29.29
C LEU A 23 13.97 -15.37 28.16
N LYS A 24 14.49 -16.59 28.31
CA LYS A 24 14.30 -17.68 27.32
C LYS A 24 12.82 -18.08 27.20
N VAL A 25 12.09 -18.13 28.32
CA VAL A 25 10.65 -18.42 28.33
C VAL A 25 9.86 -17.29 27.66
N GLN A 26 10.16 -16.02 27.97
CA GLN A 26 9.52 -14.87 27.32
C GLN A 26 9.79 -14.82 25.80
N LEU A 27 11.02 -15.13 25.38
CA LEU A 27 11.37 -15.20 23.97
C LEU A 27 10.64 -16.33 23.24
N ALA A 28 10.45 -17.48 23.90
CA ALA A 28 9.66 -18.59 23.35
C ALA A 28 8.18 -18.21 23.21
N ALA A 29 7.61 -17.51 24.21
CA ALA A 29 6.24 -17.02 24.18
C ALA A 29 6.01 -16.02 23.02
N LEU A 30 6.90 -15.03 22.86
CA LEU A 30 6.84 -14.06 21.76
C LEU A 30 6.98 -14.72 20.38
N ARG A 31 7.81 -15.76 20.26
CA ARG A 31 7.95 -16.54 19.02
C ARG A 31 6.68 -17.34 18.71
N ALA A 32 6.03 -17.91 19.73
CA ALA A 32 4.75 -18.58 19.56
C ALA A 32 3.65 -17.60 19.16
N GLU A 33 3.60 -16.42 19.76
CA GLU A 33 2.65 -15.37 19.42
C GLU A 33 2.86 -14.88 17.97
N LEU A 34 4.11 -14.61 17.56
CA LEU A 34 4.43 -14.29 16.16
C LEU A 34 4.07 -15.42 15.20
N ALA A 35 4.24 -16.69 15.60
CA ALA A 35 3.84 -17.83 14.79
C ALA A 35 2.31 -17.87 14.61
N THR A 36 1.54 -17.64 15.69
CA THR A 36 0.07 -17.58 15.64
C THR A 36 -0.46 -16.40 14.84
N LEU A 37 0.15 -15.21 14.97
CA LEU A 37 -0.22 -14.04 14.18
C LEU A 37 0.13 -14.23 12.70
N ARG A 38 1.24 -14.89 12.39
CA ARG A 38 1.59 -15.26 11.01
C ARG A 38 0.65 -16.32 10.43
N THR A 39 0.24 -17.30 11.21
CA THR A 39 -0.77 -18.27 10.77
C THR A 39 -2.13 -17.60 10.61
N SER A 40 -2.54 -16.73 11.53
CA SER A 40 -3.79 -15.95 11.42
C SER A 40 -3.79 -15.03 10.19
N ARG A 41 -2.65 -14.41 9.84
CA ARG A 41 -2.49 -13.67 8.57
C ARG A 41 -2.52 -14.57 7.33
N GLN A 42 -2.04 -15.81 7.44
CA GLN A 42 -2.06 -16.81 6.36
C GLN A 42 -3.40 -17.53 6.23
N VAL A 43 -4.23 -17.54 7.28
CA VAL A 43 -5.66 -17.85 7.19
C VAL A 43 -6.33 -16.67 6.49
N LYS A 44 -6.12 -16.64 5.17
CA LYS A 44 -6.94 -15.90 4.24
C LYS A 44 -8.40 -16.19 4.62
N PRO A 45 -9.24 -15.18 4.89
CA PRO A 45 -10.66 -15.42 5.11
C PRO A 45 -11.15 -16.32 3.99
N THR A 46 -11.83 -17.41 4.33
CA THR A 46 -12.37 -18.38 3.36
C THR A 46 -13.05 -17.59 2.26
N ARG A 47 -12.36 -17.52 1.12
CA ARG A 47 -12.75 -16.73 -0.03
C ARG A 47 -14.05 -17.38 -0.51
N PRO A 48 -15.22 -16.71 -0.45
CA PRO A 48 -16.34 -17.19 -1.25
C PRO A 48 -15.82 -17.29 -2.68
N ALA A 49 -16.10 -18.44 -3.30
CA ALA A 49 -15.61 -18.92 -4.58
C ALA A 49 -15.14 -17.82 -5.54
N GLU A 50 -14.04 -18.07 -6.23
CA GLU A 50 -13.48 -17.30 -7.34
C GLU A 50 -14.54 -16.64 -8.24
N THR A 51 -15.09 -15.51 -7.81
CA THR A 51 -15.61 -14.50 -8.72
C THR A 51 -14.38 -13.73 -9.13
N THR A 52 -14.02 -13.87 -10.41
CA THR A 52 -13.25 -12.89 -11.17
C THR A 52 -13.40 -11.52 -10.50
N PRO A 53 -12.30 -10.82 -10.14
CA PRO A 53 -12.40 -9.56 -9.44
C PRO A 53 -13.06 -8.57 -10.39
N ARG A 54 -14.38 -8.46 -10.23
CA ARG A 54 -15.28 -7.75 -11.11
C ARG A 54 -15.10 -6.28 -10.79
N VAL A 55 -14.97 -5.46 -11.82
CA VAL A 55 -14.90 -3.99 -11.70
C VAL A 55 -15.88 -3.54 -10.60
N PRO A 56 -15.41 -2.82 -9.57
CA PRO A 56 -16.28 -2.31 -8.52
C PRO A 56 -17.44 -1.54 -9.14
N ARG A 57 -18.68 -1.86 -8.73
CA ARG A 57 -19.89 -1.27 -9.35
C ARG A 57 -20.04 0.22 -9.06
N ASP A 58 -19.50 0.65 -7.92
CA ASP A 58 -19.65 2.01 -7.40
C ASP A 58 -18.40 2.86 -7.68
N LEU A 59 -17.70 2.58 -8.79
CA LEU A 59 -16.50 3.31 -9.15
C LEU A 59 -16.87 4.78 -9.48
N PRO A 60 -16.20 5.77 -8.85
CA PRO A 60 -16.51 7.16 -9.10
C PRO A 60 -16.20 7.52 -10.55
N LYS A 61 -17.18 8.14 -11.21
CA LYS A 61 -17.03 8.63 -12.58
C LYS A 61 -16.15 9.88 -12.59
N PHE A 62 -15.19 9.93 -13.50
CA PHE A 62 -14.27 11.05 -13.65
C PHE A 62 -14.40 11.62 -15.06
N LYS A 63 -14.68 12.93 -15.16
CA LYS A 63 -14.88 13.63 -16.45
C LYS A 63 -13.70 14.52 -16.83
N GLY A 64 -12.76 14.76 -15.93
CA GLY A 64 -11.64 15.69 -16.13
C GLY A 64 -12.09 17.15 -16.27
N MET A 65 -13.25 17.51 -15.71
CA MET A 65 -13.81 18.86 -15.84
C MET A 65 -13.23 19.85 -14.81
N CYS A 66 -13.43 21.15 -15.09
CA CYS A 66 -13.08 22.24 -14.18
C CYS A 66 -13.74 22.03 -12.81
N GLY A 67 -12.93 21.92 -11.75
CA GLY A 67 -13.38 21.72 -10.37
C GLY A 67 -13.41 20.26 -9.89
N GLU A 68 -13.20 19.26 -10.75
CA GLU A 68 -12.97 17.88 -10.30
C GLU A 68 -11.54 17.72 -9.80
N ASP A 69 -11.35 17.08 -8.64
CA ASP A 69 -10.01 16.86 -8.10
C ASP A 69 -9.35 15.62 -8.72
N VAL A 70 -8.44 15.86 -9.67
CA VAL A 70 -7.62 14.84 -10.34
C VAL A 70 -6.80 14.05 -9.32
N ARG A 71 -6.41 14.65 -8.19
CA ARG A 71 -5.65 13.96 -7.12
C ARG A 71 -6.54 13.02 -6.33
N GLN A 72 -7.83 13.32 -6.25
CA GLN A 72 -8.80 12.52 -5.53
C GLN A 72 -9.22 11.26 -6.30
N MET A 73 -9.30 11.34 -7.63
CA MET A 73 -9.75 10.20 -8.46
C MET A 73 -8.90 8.94 -8.24
N PRO A 74 -7.55 8.96 -8.35
CA PRO A 74 -6.72 7.79 -8.10
C PRO A 74 -6.90 7.25 -6.68
N PHE A 75 -7.03 8.14 -5.69
CA PHE A 75 -7.23 7.73 -4.30
C PHE A 75 -8.55 6.97 -4.11
N GLN A 76 -9.66 7.46 -4.69
CA GLN A 76 -10.96 6.82 -4.56
C GLN A 76 -11.01 5.47 -5.29
N VAL A 77 -10.49 5.42 -6.53
CA VAL A 77 -10.41 4.17 -7.30
C VAL A 77 -9.54 3.15 -6.57
N GLY A 78 -8.35 3.54 -6.12
CA GLY A 78 -7.43 2.65 -5.40
C GLY A 78 -8.05 2.12 -4.10
N THR A 79 -8.72 2.99 -3.34
CA THR A 79 -9.41 2.60 -2.11
C THR A 79 -10.54 1.61 -2.38
N LEU A 80 -11.40 1.90 -3.37
CA LEU A 80 -12.52 1.04 -3.70
C LEU A 80 -12.05 -0.32 -4.21
N CYS A 81 -11.04 -0.35 -5.08
CA CYS A 81 -10.45 -1.60 -5.56
C CYS A 81 -9.84 -2.43 -4.43
N ARG A 82 -9.15 -1.80 -3.47
CA ARG A 82 -8.62 -2.51 -2.27
C ARG A 82 -9.73 -3.13 -1.42
N ILE A 83 -10.83 -2.41 -1.22
CA ILE A 83 -12.02 -2.93 -0.51
C ILE A 83 -12.60 -4.16 -1.23
N HIS A 84 -12.57 -4.17 -2.57
CA HIS A 84 -13.01 -5.28 -3.40
C HIS A 84 -11.97 -6.41 -3.57
N GLY A 85 -10.84 -6.33 -2.87
CA GLY A 85 -9.82 -7.38 -2.85
C GLY A 85 -8.82 -7.34 -4.01
N HIS A 86 -8.76 -6.24 -4.79
CA HIS A 86 -7.68 -6.01 -5.75
C HIS A 86 -6.37 -5.70 -5.02
N ASN A 87 -5.24 -6.09 -5.62
CA ASN A 87 -3.94 -5.71 -5.10
C ASN A 87 -3.79 -4.17 -5.12
N GLY A 88 -3.36 -3.57 -4.03
CA GLY A 88 -3.18 -2.12 -3.91
C GLY A 88 -1.79 -1.64 -4.31
N ASP A 89 -0.91 -2.56 -4.72
CA ASP A 89 0.49 -2.28 -5.04
C ASP A 89 0.65 -1.39 -6.27
N ASP A 90 1.74 -0.65 -6.23
CA ASP A 90 2.21 0.31 -7.21
C ASP A 90 2.46 -0.32 -8.59
N ASP A 91 2.96 -1.56 -8.61
CA ASP A 91 3.23 -2.31 -9.85
C ASP A 91 1.97 -3.01 -10.42
N ASN A 92 0.78 -2.77 -9.85
CA ASN A 92 -0.43 -3.41 -10.31
C ASN A 92 -0.86 -2.92 -11.70
N THR A 93 -0.94 -3.84 -12.66
CA THR A 93 -1.37 -3.58 -14.05
C THR A 93 -2.89 -3.64 -14.26
N THR A 94 -3.65 -4.20 -13.32
CA THR A 94 -5.12 -4.32 -13.38
C THR A 94 -5.84 -3.05 -12.93
N LEU A 95 -5.28 -2.31 -11.97
CA LEU A 95 -5.92 -1.08 -11.46
C LEU A 95 -6.03 0.01 -12.53
N PRO A 96 -5.03 0.23 -13.41
CA PRO A 96 -5.17 1.15 -14.53
C PRO A 96 -6.35 0.82 -15.44
N SER A 97 -6.58 -0.45 -15.76
CA SER A 97 -7.73 -0.87 -16.57
C SER A 97 -9.06 -0.58 -15.86
N ILE A 98 -9.15 -0.83 -14.56
CA ILE A 98 -10.34 -0.51 -13.76
C ILE A 98 -10.57 1.00 -13.71
N ALA A 99 -9.52 1.78 -13.47
CA ALA A 99 -9.59 3.25 -13.51
C ALA A 99 -10.09 3.76 -14.86
N GLY A 100 -9.63 3.16 -15.96
CA GLY A 100 -10.11 3.46 -17.31
C GLY A 100 -11.62 3.28 -17.47
N THR A 101 -12.23 2.29 -16.80
CA THR A 101 -13.69 2.11 -16.84
C THR A 101 -14.47 3.18 -16.05
N ALA A 102 -13.82 3.90 -15.14
CA ALA A 102 -14.39 5.04 -14.43
C ALA A 102 -14.29 6.36 -15.20
N MET A 103 -13.44 6.41 -16.24
CA MET A 103 -13.22 7.63 -17.01
C MET A 103 -14.34 7.82 -18.04
N GLU A 104 -15.05 8.94 -17.94
CA GLU A 104 -16.10 9.34 -18.88
C GLU A 104 -15.54 10.23 -20.00
N ASP A 105 -16.34 10.54 -21.00
CA ASP A 105 -15.94 11.48 -22.05
C ASP A 105 -15.83 12.90 -21.46
N PRO A 106 -14.74 13.66 -21.73
CA PRO A 106 -13.67 13.41 -22.70
C PRO A 106 -12.42 12.66 -22.17
N THR A 107 -12.33 12.41 -20.87
CA THR A 107 -11.22 11.72 -20.18
C THR A 107 -10.92 10.31 -20.68
N SER A 108 -11.94 9.57 -21.10
CA SER A 108 -11.85 8.24 -21.71
C SER A 108 -10.89 8.21 -22.91
N GLY A 109 -10.95 9.24 -23.77
CA GLY A 109 -10.12 9.36 -24.97
C GLY A 109 -8.64 9.54 -24.63
N TRP A 110 -8.34 10.33 -23.59
CA TRP A 110 -6.98 10.44 -23.07
C TRP A 110 -6.47 9.11 -22.51
N PHE A 111 -7.30 8.35 -21.79
CA PHE A 111 -6.92 7.05 -21.24
C PHE A 111 -6.57 6.05 -22.35
N VAL A 112 -7.41 5.96 -23.39
CA VAL A 112 -7.15 5.09 -24.55
C VAL A 112 -5.85 5.50 -25.24
N PHE A 113 -5.62 6.81 -25.41
CA PHE A 113 -4.36 7.32 -25.97
C PHE A 113 -3.15 6.96 -25.10
N TRP A 114 -3.23 7.17 -23.78
CA TRP A 114 -2.19 6.79 -22.82
C TRP A 114 -1.90 5.28 -22.90
N ALA A 115 -2.93 4.44 -22.83
CA ALA A 115 -2.79 2.99 -22.90
C ALA A 115 -2.21 2.53 -24.25
N SER A 116 -2.47 3.25 -25.35
CA SER A 116 -1.90 2.92 -26.66
C SER A 116 -0.42 3.27 -26.80
N ARG A 117 0.06 4.32 -26.11
CA ARG A 117 1.46 4.79 -26.18
C ARG A 117 2.36 4.21 -25.09
N THR A 118 1.79 3.63 -24.04
CA THR A 118 2.54 3.07 -22.91
C THR A 118 2.63 1.56 -23.06
N HIS A 119 3.84 1.01 -22.95
CA HIS A 119 4.04 -0.44 -22.99
C HIS A 119 3.25 -1.12 -21.85
N THR A 120 2.71 -2.31 -22.09
CA THR A 120 1.84 -3.03 -21.13
C THR A 120 2.50 -3.23 -19.77
N GLU A 121 3.82 -3.45 -19.71
CA GLU A 121 4.58 -3.60 -18.46
C GLU A 121 4.68 -2.30 -17.67
N GLU A 122 4.57 -1.16 -18.34
CA GLU A 122 4.64 0.17 -17.75
C GLU A 122 3.27 0.75 -17.42
N GLN A 123 2.18 0.09 -17.83
CA GLN A 123 0.81 0.44 -17.48
C GLN A 123 0.51 0.02 -16.04
N THR A 124 1.23 0.62 -15.10
CA THR A 124 1.15 0.32 -13.66
C THR A 124 0.34 1.36 -12.91
N TRP A 125 -0.10 0.98 -11.71
CA TRP A 125 -0.85 1.85 -10.82
C TRP A 125 -0.05 3.05 -10.33
N THR A 126 1.29 2.99 -10.33
CA THR A 126 2.15 4.16 -10.04
C THR A 126 2.12 5.18 -11.17
N ARG A 127 2.12 4.71 -12.42
CA ARG A 127 2.32 5.58 -13.59
C ARG A 127 1.04 6.31 -14.01
N LEU A 128 -0.10 5.62 -13.97
CA LEU A 128 -1.37 6.22 -14.39
C LEU A 128 -1.73 7.49 -13.60
N PRO A 129 -1.67 7.53 -12.25
CA PRO A 129 -1.94 8.74 -11.47
C PRO A 129 -0.98 9.88 -11.81
N GLN A 130 0.30 9.59 -12.02
CA GLN A 130 1.30 10.60 -12.35
C GLN A 130 1.01 11.25 -13.72
N GLU A 131 0.71 10.44 -14.73
CA GLU A 131 0.38 10.91 -16.08
C GLU A 131 -0.98 11.62 -16.12
N ALA A 132 -1.96 11.14 -15.34
CA ALA A 132 -3.26 11.79 -15.21
C ALA A 132 -3.12 13.18 -14.58
N LEU A 133 -2.34 13.29 -13.50
CA LEU A 133 -2.05 14.58 -12.87
C LEU A 133 -1.35 15.52 -13.86
N ALA A 134 -0.30 15.06 -14.53
CA ALA A 134 0.41 15.87 -15.52
C ALA A 134 -0.50 16.40 -16.65
N HIS A 135 -1.50 15.63 -17.08
CA HIS A 135 -2.40 16.02 -18.16
C HIS A 135 -3.54 16.95 -17.71
N PHE A 136 -4.22 16.60 -16.62
CA PHE A 136 -5.44 17.30 -16.21
C PHE A 136 -5.18 18.46 -15.25
N GLU A 137 -4.10 18.43 -14.46
CA GLU A 137 -3.86 19.42 -13.41
C GLU A 137 -3.71 20.83 -13.98
N ALA A 138 -2.85 21.01 -14.98
CA ALA A 138 -2.63 22.32 -15.60
C ALA A 138 -3.91 22.87 -16.25
N SER A 139 -4.64 22.02 -16.99
CA SER A 139 -5.90 22.39 -17.65
C SER A 139 -6.97 22.81 -16.65
N ASN A 140 -7.06 22.09 -15.53
CA ASN A 140 -8.03 22.36 -14.47
C ASN A 140 -7.72 23.66 -13.71
N TYR A 141 -6.46 23.88 -13.31
CA TYR A 141 -6.05 25.15 -12.69
C TYR A 141 -6.31 26.34 -13.60
N GLN A 142 -5.94 26.23 -14.89
CA GLN A 142 -6.20 27.29 -15.87
C GLN A 142 -7.70 27.59 -16.01
N ALA A 143 -8.55 26.56 -16.03
CA ALA A 143 -10.00 26.73 -16.10
C ALA A 143 -10.55 27.44 -14.85
N VAL A 144 -10.12 27.03 -13.66
CA VAL A 144 -10.51 27.66 -12.39
C VAL A 144 -10.07 29.12 -12.34
N LEU A 145 -8.86 29.44 -12.80
CA LEU A 145 -8.38 30.83 -12.87
C LEU A 145 -9.22 31.68 -13.83
N ARG A 146 -9.55 31.16 -15.02
CA ARG A 146 -10.43 31.86 -15.98
C ARG A 146 -11.82 32.13 -15.42
N GLN A 147 -12.36 31.24 -14.59
CA GLN A 147 -13.64 31.45 -13.92
C GLN A 147 -13.56 32.55 -12.86
N LYS A 148 -12.48 32.60 -12.08
CA LYS A 148 -12.29 33.60 -11.01
C LYS A 148 -11.95 35.00 -11.53
N LEU A 149 -11.43 35.10 -12.75
CA LEU A 149 -11.04 36.37 -13.38
C LEU A 149 -12.13 36.99 -14.28
N ARG A 150 -13.31 36.34 -14.39
CA ARG A 150 -14.51 36.90 -15.02
C ARG A 150 -15.39 37.56 -13.97
#